data_AF-A0A412K5H7-F1
#
_entry.id   AF-A0A412K5H7-F1
#
_cell.length_a   1.000
_cell.length_b   1.000
_cell.length_c   1.000
_cell.angle_alpha   90.00
_cell.angle_beta   90.00
_cell.angle_gamma   90.00
#
_symmetry.space_group_name_H-M   'P 1'
#
loop_
_entity.id
_entity.type
_entity.pdbx_description
1 polymer ?
#
loop_
_entity_poly.entity_id
_entity_poly.type
_entity_poly.pdbx_seq_one_letter_code
_entity_poly.pdbx_strand_id
1 'polypeptide(L)'
;MTARHIDATDKTDGSHVVKILWNENDSERELTVRMPAAGTDATDRVDMDLLPVPGENSATTMDDAVAALEGFLGNNKYIHIDGDDVRSVCAGALTTVIRVESGSSTGIVEALDGRFHDSGVASDEVTGAIIAIEGPKSLQLSDATAIVGGVQKRLTDKVEIIWGLNFTDEDVLRATVLLAIQQK
;
A
#
# COMPACT_ATOMS: atom_id res chain seq x y z
N MET A 1 -10.65 -4.45 -21.94
CA MET A 1 -9.45 -3.73 -21.44
C MET A 1 -9.98 -2.38 -20.99
N THR A 2 -10.32 -2.23 -19.71
CA THR A 2 -10.67 -0.92 -19.15
C THR A 2 -9.36 -0.17 -18.98
N ALA A 3 -9.16 0.87 -19.79
CA ALA A 3 -8.03 1.77 -19.61
C ALA A 3 -8.16 2.44 -18.23
N ARG A 4 -7.07 2.42 -17.47
CA ARG A 4 -6.96 3.16 -16.21
C ARG A 4 -6.23 4.44 -16.51
N HIS A 5 -6.61 5.50 -15.81
CA HIS A 5 -5.96 6.78 -15.94
C HIS A 5 -5.27 7.10 -14.62
N ILE A 6 -3.96 7.32 -14.70
CA ILE A 6 -3.19 7.91 -13.61
C ILE A 6 -2.93 9.36 -13.99
N ASP A 7 -3.47 10.27 -13.21
CA ASP A 7 -3.14 11.69 -13.28
C ASP A 7 -2.23 12.06 -12.12
N ALA A 8 -0.98 12.35 -12.44
CA ALA A 8 -0.03 12.93 -11.51
C ALA A 8 -0.03 14.45 -11.67
N THR A 9 -0.13 15.18 -10.56
CA THR A 9 -0.12 16.64 -10.54
C THR A 9 0.69 17.15 -9.37
N ASP A 10 1.64 18.03 -9.68
CA ASP A 10 2.39 18.80 -8.68
C ASP A 10 1.57 20.03 -8.29
N LYS A 11 1.30 20.18 -6.99
CA LYS A 11 0.57 21.34 -6.46
C LYS A 11 1.52 22.50 -6.17
N THR A 12 0.97 23.70 -6.13
CA THR A 12 1.72 24.93 -5.85
C THR A 12 2.29 24.98 -4.44
N ASP A 13 1.77 24.18 -3.51
CA ASP A 13 2.30 24.01 -2.15
C ASP A 13 3.47 23.02 -2.08
N GLY A 14 3.87 22.44 -3.22
CA GLY A 14 4.95 21.46 -3.32
C GLY A 14 4.52 20.02 -3.03
N SER A 15 3.24 19.77 -2.73
CA SER A 15 2.74 18.41 -2.60
C SER A 15 2.58 17.75 -3.98
N HIS A 16 2.84 16.44 -4.04
CA HIS A 16 2.65 15.64 -5.24
C HIS A 16 1.40 14.79 -5.08
N VAL A 17 0.42 14.93 -5.97
CA VAL A 17 -0.85 14.20 -5.90
C VAL A 17 -0.99 13.29 -7.11
N VAL A 18 -1.35 12.04 -6.85
CA VAL A 18 -1.66 11.03 -7.87
C VAL A 18 -3.11 10.60 -7.71
N LYS A 19 -3.87 10.67 -8.80
CA LYS A 19 -5.25 10.20 -8.88
C LYS A 19 -5.27 8.91 -9.68
N ILE A 20 -5.80 7.85 -9.08
CA ILE A 20 -5.91 6.53 -9.69
C ILE A 20 -7.38 6.30 -10.04
N LEU A 21 -7.71 6.33 -11.33
CA LEU A 21 -9.06 6.10 -11.85
C LEU A 21 -9.21 4.66 -12.34
N TRP A 22 -10.23 3.96 -11.84
CA TRP A 22 -10.44 2.54 -12.15
C TRP A 22 -11.28 2.33 -13.43
N ASN A 23 -11.96 3.39 -13.89
CA ASN A 23 -12.73 3.45 -15.13
C ASN A 23 -12.82 4.91 -15.64
N GLU A 24 -12.57 5.15 -16.92
CA GLU A 24 -12.51 6.50 -17.53
C GLU A 24 -13.79 7.34 -17.34
N ASN A 25 -14.94 6.69 -17.12
CA ASN A 25 -16.25 7.35 -17.01
C ASN A 25 -16.83 7.40 -15.60
N ASP A 26 -16.10 6.97 -14.57
CA ASP A 26 -16.63 6.88 -13.21
C ASP A 26 -15.73 7.60 -12.20
N SER A 27 -16.00 8.90 -12.02
CA SER A 27 -15.33 9.74 -11.02
C SER A 27 -15.66 9.37 -9.57
N GLU A 28 -16.65 8.48 -9.32
CA GLU A 28 -16.89 7.96 -7.96
C GLU A 28 -15.90 6.84 -7.59
N ARG A 29 -15.13 6.35 -8.56
CA ARG A 29 -14.13 5.29 -8.43
C ARG A 29 -12.70 5.80 -8.63
N GLU A 30 -12.44 6.93 -7.98
CA GLU A 30 -11.15 7.59 -7.91
C GLU A 30 -10.51 7.33 -6.53
N LEU A 31 -9.20 7.07 -6.49
CA LEU A 31 -8.39 7.14 -5.28
C LEU A 31 -7.39 8.29 -5.41
N THR A 32 -7.40 9.20 -4.45
CA THR A 32 -6.46 10.31 -4.39
C THR A 32 -5.35 9.99 -3.39
N VAL A 33 -4.12 9.87 -3.88
CA VAL A 33 -2.91 9.62 -3.10
C VAL A 33 -2.05 10.87 -3.12
N ARG A 34 -1.53 11.30 -1.97
CA ARG A 34 -0.69 12.49 -1.86
C ARG A 34 0.61 12.18 -1.16
N MET A 35 1.69 12.75 -1.66
CA MET A 35 2.88 13.01 -0.86
C MET A 35 2.83 14.43 -0.32
N PRO A 36 2.67 14.62 1.00
CA PRO A 36 2.57 15.94 1.59
C PRO A 36 3.94 16.64 1.58
N ALA A 37 3.93 17.92 1.24
CA ALA A 37 5.04 18.83 1.49
C ALA A 37 4.91 19.47 2.88
N ALA A 38 5.99 20.09 3.37
CA ALA A 38 5.96 20.82 4.63
C ALA A 38 4.89 21.93 4.59
N GLY A 39 3.94 21.90 5.54
CA GLY A 39 2.85 22.88 5.62
C GLY A 39 1.63 22.56 4.77
N THR A 40 1.54 21.36 4.17
CA THR A 40 0.33 20.89 3.50
C THR A 40 -0.81 20.76 4.52
N ASP A 41 -1.96 21.39 4.25
CA ASP A 41 -3.10 21.36 5.16
C ASP A 41 -3.86 20.03 5.03
N ALA A 42 -4.28 19.45 6.17
CA ALA A 42 -4.96 18.15 6.24
C ALA A 42 -6.41 18.19 5.71
N THR A 43 -6.87 19.35 5.25
CA THR A 43 -8.26 19.62 4.86
C THR A 43 -8.56 19.35 3.38
N ASP A 44 -7.53 19.18 2.56
CA ASP A 44 -7.72 18.64 1.22
C ASP A 44 -8.23 17.20 1.35
N ARG A 45 -9.39 16.89 0.76
CA ARG A 45 -9.94 15.54 0.73
C ARG A 45 -9.01 14.62 -0.07
N VAL A 46 -8.15 13.88 0.63
CA VAL A 46 -7.24 12.88 0.08
C VAL A 46 -7.54 11.54 0.74
N ASP A 47 -7.54 10.46 -0.03
CA ASP A 47 -7.81 9.12 0.50
C ASP A 47 -6.58 8.54 1.21
N MET A 48 -5.36 8.93 0.81
CA MET A 48 -4.12 8.43 1.39
C MET A 48 -3.01 9.49 1.38
N ASP A 49 -2.47 9.81 2.56
CA ASP A 49 -1.27 10.64 2.71
C ASP A 49 -0.04 9.78 2.95
N LEU A 50 0.89 9.75 1.99
CA LEU A 50 2.06 8.89 2.05
C LEU A 50 3.19 9.47 2.90
N LEU A 51 3.75 8.62 3.77
CA LEU A 51 4.99 8.87 4.49
C LEU A 51 6.07 7.91 4.00
N PRO A 52 7.19 8.42 3.44
CA PRO A 52 8.33 7.56 3.12
C PRO A 52 8.98 7.02 4.40
N VAL A 53 9.50 5.81 4.31
CA VAL A 53 10.39 5.27 5.35
C VAL A 53 11.59 6.23 5.50
N PRO A 54 12.03 6.56 6.73
CA PRO A 54 13.18 7.43 6.94
C PRO A 54 14.41 7.01 6.11
N GLY A 55 14.93 7.95 5.30
CA GLY A 55 16.07 7.71 4.41
C GLY A 55 15.72 7.25 3.00
N GLU A 56 14.45 6.97 2.70
CA GLU A 56 13.99 6.69 1.33
C GLU A 56 13.69 7.95 0.53
N ASN A 57 13.84 7.83 -0.79
CA ASN A 57 13.44 8.88 -1.71
C ASN A 57 11.92 8.89 -1.88
N SER A 58 11.30 10.03 -1.59
CA SER A 58 9.87 10.27 -1.77
C SER A 58 9.36 9.89 -3.17
N ALA A 59 10.10 10.20 -4.25
CA ALA A 59 9.66 9.82 -5.60
C ALA A 59 9.52 8.30 -5.75
N THR A 60 10.49 7.53 -5.23
CA THR A 60 10.48 6.06 -5.26
C THR A 60 9.35 5.50 -4.40
N THR A 61 9.09 6.06 -3.22
CA THR A 61 7.95 5.65 -2.39
C THR A 61 6.61 5.90 -3.10
N MET A 62 6.48 6.98 -3.88
CA MET A 62 5.25 7.29 -4.61
C MET A 62 5.08 6.29 -5.75
N ASP A 63 6.13 6.03 -6.52
CA ASP A 63 6.12 5.03 -7.59
C ASP A 63 5.77 3.64 -7.05
N ASP A 64 6.33 3.24 -5.90
CA ASP A 64 6.01 1.97 -5.25
C ASP A 64 4.57 1.91 -4.76
N ALA A 65 4.06 2.98 -4.16
CA ALA A 65 2.68 3.06 -3.70
C ALA A 65 1.69 3.01 -4.88
N VAL A 66 1.98 3.73 -5.97
CA VAL A 66 1.16 3.74 -7.17
C VAL A 66 1.19 2.38 -7.85
N ALA A 67 2.38 1.79 -8.06
CA ALA A 67 2.51 0.45 -8.65
C ALA A 67 1.76 -0.60 -7.83
N ALA A 68 1.87 -0.52 -6.50
CA ALA A 68 1.13 -1.36 -5.59
C ALA A 68 -0.38 -1.13 -5.76
N LEU A 69 -0.87 0.10 -5.65
CA LEU A 69 -2.30 0.40 -5.79
C LEU A 69 -2.86 0.06 -7.17
N GLU A 70 -2.09 0.19 -8.25
CA GLU A 70 -2.45 -0.30 -9.58
C GLU A 70 -2.58 -1.82 -9.62
N GLY A 71 -1.64 -2.52 -8.98
CA GLY A 71 -1.71 -3.95 -8.74
C GLY A 71 -2.91 -4.31 -7.84
N PHE A 72 -3.23 -3.46 -6.86
CA PHE A 72 -4.26 -3.69 -5.84
C PHE A 72 -5.66 -3.55 -6.41
N LEU A 73 -5.89 -2.51 -7.16
CA LEU A 73 -7.19 -2.16 -7.71
C LEU A 73 -7.36 -2.77 -9.11
N GLY A 74 -6.45 -3.68 -9.45
CA GLY A 74 -6.28 -4.21 -10.78
C GLY A 74 -7.22 -5.34 -11.20
N ASN A 75 -7.02 -5.83 -12.44
CA ASN A 75 -7.75 -6.94 -13.01
C ASN A 75 -6.88 -8.19 -12.99
N ASN A 76 -7.53 -9.33 -12.71
CA ASN A 76 -6.99 -10.62 -12.25
C ASN A 76 -6.46 -10.56 -10.82
N LYS A 77 -7.23 -11.10 -9.88
CA LYS A 77 -6.83 -11.31 -8.49
C LYS A 77 -7.39 -12.63 -7.99
N TYR A 78 -6.55 -13.40 -7.31
CA TYR A 78 -6.98 -14.62 -6.65
C TYR A 78 -7.75 -14.29 -5.37
N ILE A 79 -7.25 -13.31 -4.60
CA ILE A 79 -7.95 -12.67 -3.47
C ILE A 79 -7.95 -11.17 -3.75
N HIS A 80 -9.14 -10.61 -3.94
CA HIS A 80 -9.34 -9.23 -4.40
C HIS A 80 -9.24 -8.23 -3.25
N ILE A 81 -8.62 -7.07 -3.52
CA ILE A 81 -8.72 -5.84 -2.73
C ILE A 81 -9.34 -4.83 -3.68
N ASP A 82 -10.40 -4.15 -3.28
CA ASP A 82 -10.95 -3.04 -4.05
C ASP A 82 -10.64 -1.69 -3.38
N GLY A 83 -11.13 -0.59 -3.95
CA GLY A 83 -10.83 0.72 -3.41
C GLY A 83 -11.68 1.11 -2.21
N ASP A 84 -12.79 0.41 -1.95
CA ASP A 84 -13.54 0.57 -0.70
C ASP A 84 -12.75 -0.07 0.45
N ASP A 85 -12.09 -1.20 0.21
CA ASP A 85 -11.12 -1.78 1.16
C ASP A 85 -9.96 -0.82 1.45
N VAL A 86 -9.45 -0.12 0.43
CA VAL A 86 -8.37 0.87 0.63
C VAL A 86 -8.87 2.05 1.45
N ARG A 87 -10.06 2.57 1.16
CA ARG A 87 -10.64 3.68 1.90
C ARG A 87 -11.03 3.31 3.33
N SER A 88 -11.52 2.10 3.58
CA SER A 88 -11.89 1.69 4.94
C SER A 88 -10.68 1.68 5.87
N VAL A 89 -9.48 1.37 5.35
CA VAL A 89 -8.24 1.30 6.13
C VAL A 89 -7.46 2.63 6.13
N CYS A 90 -7.31 3.29 4.99
CA CYS A 90 -6.37 4.41 4.83
C CYS A 90 -7.00 5.81 4.86
N ALA A 91 -8.33 5.95 4.72
CA ALA A 91 -8.95 7.26 4.58
C ALA A 91 -8.66 8.18 5.77
N GLY A 92 -8.03 9.33 5.49
CA GLY A 92 -7.65 10.32 6.50
C GLY A 92 -6.50 9.89 7.44
N ALA A 93 -5.87 8.74 7.20
CA ALA A 93 -4.70 8.27 7.93
C ALA A 93 -3.41 8.65 7.20
N LEU A 94 -2.34 8.86 7.97
CA LEU A 94 -0.99 8.85 7.39
C LEU A 94 -0.64 7.42 7.04
N THR A 95 -0.10 7.18 5.85
CA THR A 95 0.14 5.85 5.33
C THR A 95 1.60 5.65 4.99
N THR A 96 2.26 4.72 5.67
CA THR A 96 3.62 4.28 5.28
C THR A 96 3.52 3.10 4.33
N VAL A 97 4.27 3.14 3.22
CA VAL A 97 4.38 2.03 2.28
C VAL A 97 5.67 1.28 2.51
N ILE A 98 5.57 -0.04 2.69
CA ILE A 98 6.71 -0.94 2.76
C ILE A 98 6.58 -1.96 1.63
N ARG A 99 7.52 -1.95 0.69
CA ARG A 99 7.60 -2.93 -0.38
C ARG A 99 8.84 -3.79 -0.22
N VAL A 100 8.67 -5.10 -0.38
CA VAL A 100 9.77 -6.07 -0.34
C VAL A 100 9.61 -7.11 -1.44
N GLU A 101 10.74 -7.64 -1.91
CA GLU A 101 10.79 -8.71 -2.90
C GLU A 101 11.73 -9.82 -2.42
N SER A 102 11.36 -11.07 -2.67
CA SER A 102 12.17 -12.23 -2.32
C SER A 102 11.80 -13.44 -3.18
N GLY A 103 12.67 -14.46 -3.20
CA GLY A 103 12.34 -15.75 -3.80
C GLY A 103 11.50 -16.66 -2.90
N SER A 104 11.20 -16.26 -1.66
CA SER A 104 10.45 -17.10 -0.70
C SER A 104 9.63 -16.29 0.30
N SER A 105 8.57 -16.90 0.85
CA SER A 105 7.72 -16.31 1.89
C SER A 105 8.50 -16.00 3.18
N THR A 106 9.45 -16.84 3.57
CA THR A 106 10.35 -16.56 4.71
C THR A 106 11.20 -15.33 4.47
N GLY A 107 11.82 -15.21 3.29
CA GLY A 107 12.64 -14.05 2.95
C GLY A 107 11.82 -12.75 2.89
N ILE A 108 10.56 -12.81 2.47
CA ILE A 108 9.62 -11.68 2.58
C ILE A 108 9.41 -11.30 4.05
N VAL A 109 9.11 -12.25 4.92
CA VAL A 109 8.82 -11.98 6.35
C VAL A 109 10.05 -11.41 7.08
N GLU A 110 11.25 -11.87 6.73
CA GLU A 110 12.51 -11.33 7.25
C GLU A 110 12.79 -9.92 6.73
N ALA A 111 12.59 -9.68 5.43
CA ALA A 111 12.76 -8.35 4.84
C ALA A 111 11.76 -7.34 5.42
N LEU A 112 10.49 -7.75 5.59
CA LEU A 112 9.48 -6.93 6.26
C LEU A 112 9.92 -6.57 7.68
N ASP A 113 10.53 -7.50 8.44
CA ASP A 113 11.02 -7.20 9.80
C ASP A 113 11.95 -6.00 9.85
N GLY A 114 12.99 -6.01 9.02
CA GLY A 114 13.95 -4.93 8.94
C GLY A 114 13.27 -3.63 8.50
N ARG A 115 12.39 -3.70 7.51
CA ARG A 115 11.69 -2.52 6.98
C ARG A 115 10.69 -1.91 7.97
N PHE A 116 10.01 -2.73 8.78
CA PHE A 116 9.17 -2.25 9.88
C PHE A 116 10.02 -1.51 10.91
N HIS A 117 11.19 -2.07 11.27
CA HIS A 117 12.11 -1.40 12.18
C HIS A 117 12.60 -0.05 11.62
N ASP A 118 13.03 -0.03 10.35
CA ASP A 118 13.52 1.18 9.69
C ASP A 118 12.45 2.25 9.54
N SER A 119 11.17 1.85 9.42
CA SER A 119 10.03 2.79 9.33
C SER A 119 9.86 3.64 10.58
N GLY A 120 10.31 3.15 11.74
CA GLY A 120 10.09 3.80 13.04
C GLY A 120 8.62 3.85 13.48
N VAL A 121 7.70 3.22 12.75
CA VAL A 121 6.27 3.19 13.07
C VAL A 121 6.05 2.32 14.29
N ALA A 122 5.52 2.90 15.37
CA ALA A 122 5.16 2.15 16.56
C ALA A 122 3.87 1.35 16.32
N SER A 123 3.83 0.11 16.80
CA SER A 123 2.71 -0.81 16.50
C SER A 123 1.37 -0.38 17.11
N ASP A 124 1.39 0.45 18.17
CA ASP A 124 0.23 1.04 18.81
C ASP A 124 -0.29 2.31 18.11
N GLU A 125 0.48 2.87 17.17
CA GLU A 125 0.06 3.98 16.31
C GLU A 125 -0.62 3.51 15.02
N VAL A 126 -0.45 2.23 14.66
CA VAL A 126 -1.10 1.63 13.49
C VAL A 126 -2.57 1.34 13.79
N THR A 127 -3.46 1.85 12.94
CA THR A 127 -4.91 1.65 13.05
C THR A 127 -5.43 0.63 12.05
N GLY A 128 -4.75 0.46 10.93
CA GLY A 128 -5.10 -0.52 9.90
C GLY A 128 -3.92 -0.86 9.00
N ALA A 129 -4.00 -2.00 8.31
CA ALA A 129 -2.99 -2.41 7.34
C ALA A 129 -3.62 -3.08 6.10
N ILE A 130 -3.06 -2.77 4.94
CA ILE A 130 -3.35 -3.48 3.69
C ILE A 130 -2.11 -4.25 3.27
N ILE A 131 -2.24 -5.56 3.07
CA ILE A 131 -1.15 -6.42 2.63
C ILE A 131 -1.49 -6.99 1.27
N ALA A 132 -0.73 -6.62 0.25
CA ALA A 132 -0.87 -7.27 -1.04
C ALA A 132 0.34 -8.12 -1.35
N ILE A 133 0.03 -9.30 -1.86
CA ILE A 133 1.01 -10.31 -2.18
C ILE A 133 0.89 -10.58 -3.68
N GLU A 134 2.02 -10.51 -4.36
CA GLU A 134 2.13 -10.83 -5.78
C GLU A 134 3.19 -11.91 -5.94
N GLY A 135 2.86 -13.01 -6.61
CA GLY A 135 3.83 -14.08 -6.77
C GLY A 135 3.52 -15.01 -7.92
N PRO A 136 4.41 -15.98 -8.20
CA PRO A 136 4.22 -16.92 -9.29
C PRO A 136 2.97 -17.78 -9.05
N LYS A 137 2.39 -18.33 -10.13
CA LYS A 137 1.23 -19.24 -10.07
C LYS A 137 1.44 -20.49 -9.21
N SER A 138 2.70 -20.82 -8.88
CA SER A 138 3.07 -21.92 -7.97
C SER A 138 2.99 -21.54 -6.49
N LEU A 139 2.86 -20.26 -6.15
CA LEU A 139 2.78 -19.79 -4.76
C LEU A 139 1.56 -20.41 -4.06
N GLN A 140 1.78 -21.01 -2.89
CA GLN A 140 0.72 -21.64 -2.14
C GLN A 140 0.00 -20.63 -1.25
N LEU A 141 -1.29 -20.88 -0.95
CA LEU A 141 -2.03 -20.04 -0.01
C LEU A 141 -1.37 -20.00 1.38
N SER A 142 -0.73 -21.10 1.80
CA SER A 142 0.01 -21.16 3.06
C SER A 142 1.18 -20.17 3.11
N ASP A 143 1.88 -19.96 1.98
CA ASP A 143 2.96 -18.98 1.88
C ASP A 143 2.41 -17.56 2.05
N ALA A 144 1.30 -17.26 1.38
CA ALA A 144 0.64 -15.97 1.52
C ALA A 144 0.17 -15.73 2.97
N THR A 145 -0.43 -16.73 3.62
CA THR A 145 -0.83 -16.62 5.03
C THR A 145 0.35 -16.49 5.98
N ALA A 146 1.51 -17.04 5.64
CA ALA A 146 2.73 -16.88 6.44
C ALA A 146 3.24 -15.43 6.40
N ILE A 147 3.15 -14.78 5.24
CA ILE A 147 3.46 -13.35 5.07
C ILE A 147 2.51 -12.49 5.90
N VAL A 148 1.20 -12.72 5.78
CA VAL A 148 0.17 -12.03 6.56
C VAL A 148 0.39 -12.23 8.05
N GLY A 149 0.62 -13.47 8.49
CA GLY A 149 0.92 -13.79 9.89
C GLY A 149 2.24 -13.17 10.39
N GLY A 150 3.21 -12.98 9.49
CA GLY A 150 4.42 -12.21 9.77
C GLY A 150 4.09 -10.75 10.09
N VAL A 151 3.32 -10.08 9.24
CA VAL A 151 2.90 -8.69 9.47
C VAL A 151 2.07 -8.59 10.75
N GLN A 152 1.07 -9.47 10.92
CA GLN A 152 0.17 -9.46 12.07
C GLN A 152 0.90 -9.56 13.41
N LYS A 153 1.98 -10.35 13.51
CA LYS A 153 2.78 -10.47 14.75
C LYS A 153 3.45 -9.16 15.19
N ARG A 154 3.58 -8.19 14.30
CA ARG A 154 4.22 -6.89 14.56
C ARG A 154 3.20 -5.81 14.91
N LEU A 155 1.92 -6.10 14.73
CA LEU A 155 0.81 -5.19 14.95
C LEU A 155 0.06 -5.59 16.22
N THR A 156 -0.71 -4.66 16.77
CA THR A 156 -1.61 -4.98 17.89
C THR A 156 -2.79 -5.81 17.41
N ASP A 157 -3.46 -6.50 18.32
CA ASP A 157 -4.63 -7.35 18.03
C ASP A 157 -5.86 -6.57 17.57
N LYS A 158 -5.83 -5.23 17.71
CA LYS A 158 -6.92 -4.33 17.32
C LYS A 158 -6.81 -3.83 15.88
N VAL A 159 -5.66 -4.04 15.23
CA VAL A 159 -5.43 -3.53 13.87
C VAL A 159 -6.28 -4.31 12.88
N GLU A 160 -7.08 -3.59 12.08
CA GLU A 160 -7.78 -4.17 10.95
C GLU A 160 -6.78 -4.49 9.84
N ILE A 161 -6.74 -5.75 9.40
CA ILE A 161 -5.86 -6.20 8.32
C ILE A 161 -6.73 -6.69 7.17
N ILE A 162 -6.65 -5.98 6.04
CA ILE A 162 -7.17 -6.45 4.76
C ILE A 162 -5.98 -6.95 3.93
N TRP A 163 -6.14 -8.07 3.24
CA TRP A 163 -5.07 -8.58 2.40
C TRP A 163 -5.57 -9.21 1.11
N GLY A 164 -4.71 -9.18 0.10
CA GLY A 164 -5.00 -9.64 -1.24
C GLY A 164 -3.85 -10.44 -1.81
N LEU A 165 -4.17 -11.24 -2.82
CA LEU A 165 -3.24 -12.11 -3.50
C LEU A 165 -3.48 -12.05 -5.00
N ASN A 166 -2.42 -11.77 -5.75
CA ASN A 166 -2.40 -11.86 -7.19
C ASN A 166 -1.30 -12.82 -7.67
N PHE A 167 -1.59 -13.52 -8.75
CA PHE A 167 -0.58 -14.31 -9.45
C PHE A 167 -0.03 -13.54 -10.64
N THR A 168 1.28 -13.57 -10.78
CA THR A 168 2.01 -13.01 -11.91
C THR A 168 2.65 -14.15 -12.70
N ASP A 169 3.08 -13.85 -13.93
CA ASP A 169 3.91 -14.74 -14.73
C ASP A 169 5.41 -14.57 -14.40
N GLU A 170 5.74 -13.76 -13.38
CA GLU A 170 7.10 -13.56 -12.90
C GLU A 170 7.44 -14.55 -11.79
N ASP A 171 8.69 -15.03 -11.79
CA ASP A 171 9.19 -15.97 -10.79
C ASP A 171 9.66 -15.30 -9.48
N VAL A 172 9.07 -14.16 -9.13
CA VAL A 172 9.42 -13.38 -7.93
C VAL A 172 8.19 -13.18 -7.04
N LEU A 173 8.40 -13.30 -5.73
CA LEU A 173 7.39 -12.98 -4.74
C LEU A 173 7.62 -11.56 -4.25
N ARG A 174 6.56 -10.77 -4.21
CA ARG A 174 6.53 -9.41 -3.69
C ARG A 174 5.46 -9.29 -2.63
N ALA A 175 5.75 -8.51 -1.60
CA ALA A 175 4.75 -8.06 -0.65
C ALA A 175 4.84 -6.56 -0.51
N THR A 176 3.70 -5.90 -0.63
CA THR A 176 3.55 -4.49 -0.32
C THR A 176 2.58 -4.33 0.84
N VAL A 177 3.01 -3.59 1.86
CA VAL A 177 2.23 -3.30 3.06
C VAL A 177 1.98 -1.80 3.12
N LEU A 178 0.71 -1.41 3.22
CA LEU A 178 0.28 -0.06 3.55
C LEU A 178 -0.07 -0.04 5.03
N LEU A 179 0.57 0.81 5.81
CA LEU A 179 0.32 0.98 7.24
C LEU A 179 -0.40 2.30 7.48
N ALA A 180 -1.68 2.23 7.82
CA ALA A 180 -2.44 3.40 8.23
C ALA A 180 -2.13 3.73 9.69
N ILE A 181 -1.71 4.97 9.93
CA ILE A 181 -1.21 5.50 11.19
C ILE A 181 -2.13 6.64 11.63
N GLN A 182 -2.51 6.61 12.90
CA GLN A 182 -3.33 7.67 13.48
C GLN A 182 -2.57 9.01 13.46
N GLN A 183 -3.17 10.04 12.85
CA GLN A 183 -2.70 11.42 13.05
C GLN A 183 -2.96 11.81 14.52
N LYS A 184 -1.91 12.22 15.22
CA LYS A 184 -1.99 12.77 16.59
C LYS A 184 -2.53 14.19 16.60
#